data_AF-A0A353Q0Y1-F1
#
_entry.id   AF-A0A353Q0Y1-F1
#
_cell.length_a   1.000
_cell.length_b   1.000
_cell.length_c   1.000
_cell.angle_alpha   90.00
_cell.angle_beta   90.00
_cell.angle_gamma   90.00
#
_symmetry.space_group_name_H-M   'P 1'
#
loop_
_entity.id
_entity.type
_entity.pdbx_description
1 polymer ?
#
loop_
_entity_poly.entity_id
_entity_poly.type
_entity_poly.pdbx_seq_one_letter_code
_entity_poly.pdbx_strand_id
1 'polypeptide(L)'
;YVSGVAGPEIAVMFAEEGVNGAHQDPQYNVLYRNINMARSFVDAAEAKKIMASASMLQIDGAHNANATAMKGYKVMPELMVQHAINCAFSRAVGMKKEYIALSTVPPTAPPAPCMRLDLPYAVALRDLFKDYKMRAQMNTKYIESCEREATVTHVLNILISRLTSADIQSTITPDEGRNVPWHYNSIHAINTAKQALVGMDGLLDMVELKK
;
A
#
# COMPACT_ATOMS: atom_id res chain seq x y z
N TYR A 1 -2.81 -10.76 8.21
CA TYR A 1 -3.10 -10.97 6.77
C TYR A 1 -4.18 -12.03 6.65
N VAL A 2 -5.18 -11.83 5.80
CA VAL A 2 -6.31 -12.76 5.54
C VAL A 2 -6.17 -13.42 4.16
N SER A 3 -4.96 -13.40 3.59
CA SER A 3 -4.62 -14.06 2.33
C SER A 3 -4.46 -15.58 2.52
N GLY A 4 -4.56 -16.34 1.43
CA GLY A 4 -4.34 -17.79 1.42
C GLY A 4 -5.62 -18.60 1.28
N VAL A 5 -5.53 -19.91 1.58
CA VAL A 5 -6.62 -20.90 1.46
C VAL A 5 -7.46 -21.06 2.73
N ALA A 6 -7.23 -20.23 3.75
CA ALA A 6 -7.95 -20.22 5.01
C ALA A 6 -8.43 -18.79 5.35
N GLY A 7 -8.77 -18.02 4.30
CA GLY A 7 -9.17 -16.62 4.44
C GLY A 7 -10.37 -16.44 5.40
N PRO A 8 -11.49 -17.16 5.22
CA PRO A 8 -12.64 -17.06 6.10
C PRO A 8 -12.32 -17.37 7.56
N GLU A 9 -11.57 -18.44 7.81
CA GLU A 9 -11.21 -18.89 9.16
C GLU A 9 -10.33 -17.87 9.88
N ILE A 10 -9.33 -17.31 9.19
CA ILE A 10 -8.48 -16.25 9.75
C ILE A 10 -9.31 -14.97 9.98
N ALA A 11 -10.26 -14.65 9.10
CA ALA A 11 -11.13 -13.50 9.28
C ALA A 11 -12.01 -13.62 10.53
N VAL A 12 -12.55 -14.81 10.82
CA VAL A 12 -13.29 -15.07 12.07
C VAL A 12 -12.40 -14.83 13.27
N MET A 13 -11.23 -15.46 13.32
CA MET A 13 -10.30 -15.29 14.45
C MET A 13 -9.90 -13.81 14.62
N PHE A 14 -9.64 -13.08 13.53
CA PHE A 14 -9.32 -11.66 13.58
C PHE A 14 -10.47 -10.81 14.12
N ALA A 15 -11.71 -11.14 13.75
CA ALA A 15 -12.89 -10.44 14.25
C ALA A 15 -13.09 -10.70 15.76
N GLU A 16 -12.94 -11.94 16.20
CA GLU A 16 -13.10 -12.36 17.61
C GLU A 16 -12.00 -11.76 18.51
N GLU A 17 -10.77 -11.69 18.03
CA GLU A 17 -9.61 -11.18 18.76
C GLU A 17 -9.40 -9.65 18.61
N GLY A 18 -10.34 -8.95 17.96
CA GLY A 18 -10.32 -7.48 17.87
C GLY A 18 -9.21 -6.89 17.00
N VAL A 19 -8.75 -7.62 15.98
CA VAL A 19 -7.73 -7.13 15.02
C VAL A 19 -8.31 -5.97 14.19
N ASN A 20 -7.65 -4.81 14.20
CA ASN A 20 -8.24 -3.57 13.65
C ASN A 20 -8.16 -3.44 12.12
N GLY A 21 -7.31 -4.23 11.46
CA GLY A 21 -7.13 -4.16 10.01
C GLY A 21 -6.33 -5.32 9.47
N ALA A 22 -6.55 -5.65 8.19
CA ALA A 22 -5.88 -6.77 7.56
C ALA A 22 -5.72 -6.57 6.05
N HIS A 23 -4.67 -7.17 5.50
CA HIS A 23 -4.57 -7.36 4.07
C HIS A 23 -5.53 -8.45 3.60
N GLN A 24 -6.32 -8.16 2.59
CA GLN A 24 -7.19 -9.13 1.93
C GLN A 24 -7.44 -8.71 0.48
N ASP A 25 -6.91 -9.51 -0.45
CA ASP A 25 -7.09 -9.33 -1.89
C ASP A 25 -7.14 -10.71 -2.58
N PRO A 26 -8.27 -11.12 -3.20
CA PRO A 26 -8.34 -12.40 -3.90
C PRO A 26 -7.38 -12.48 -5.08
N GLN A 27 -6.94 -11.35 -5.65
CA GLN A 27 -5.98 -11.32 -6.75
C GLN A 27 -4.59 -11.73 -6.28
N TYR A 28 -4.22 -11.39 -5.03
CA TYR A 28 -2.94 -11.79 -4.45
C TYR A 28 -2.78 -13.32 -4.44
N ASN A 29 -3.81 -14.00 -3.98
CA ASN A 29 -3.87 -15.45 -3.89
C ASN A 29 -3.63 -16.12 -5.26
N VAL A 30 -4.25 -15.57 -6.31
CA VAL A 30 -4.17 -16.11 -7.67
C VAL A 30 -2.81 -15.81 -8.28
N LEU A 31 -2.46 -14.52 -8.38
CA LEU A 31 -1.32 -14.05 -9.18
C LEU A 31 0.03 -14.42 -8.56
N TYR A 32 0.13 -14.41 -7.23
CA TYR A 32 1.43 -14.55 -6.54
C TYR A 32 1.55 -15.81 -5.68
N ARG A 33 0.45 -16.55 -5.51
CA ARG A 33 0.43 -17.82 -4.74
C ARG A 33 -0.15 -18.99 -5.50
N ASN A 34 -0.57 -18.80 -6.76
CA ASN A 34 -1.11 -19.86 -7.61
C ASN A 34 -2.28 -20.63 -6.96
N ILE A 35 -3.08 -19.94 -6.14
CA ILE A 35 -4.32 -20.49 -5.60
C ILE A 35 -5.38 -20.41 -6.70
N ASN A 36 -6.22 -21.45 -6.80
CA ASN A 36 -7.30 -21.50 -7.78
C ASN A 36 -8.18 -20.24 -7.71
N MET A 37 -8.48 -19.64 -8.87
CA MET A 37 -9.19 -18.36 -8.94
C MET A 37 -10.64 -18.43 -8.44
N ALA A 38 -11.38 -19.50 -8.76
CA ALA A 38 -12.76 -19.65 -8.29
C ALA A 38 -12.77 -19.78 -6.76
N ARG A 39 -11.88 -20.62 -6.22
CA ARG A 39 -11.69 -20.76 -4.78
C ARG A 39 -11.35 -19.43 -4.10
N SER A 40 -10.38 -18.69 -4.64
CA SER A 40 -9.92 -17.43 -4.05
C SER A 40 -11.03 -16.39 -3.91
N PHE A 41 -11.84 -16.21 -4.96
CA PHE A 41 -12.91 -15.20 -4.96
C PHE A 41 -14.11 -15.62 -4.11
N VAL A 42 -14.43 -16.92 -4.02
CA VAL A 42 -15.46 -17.44 -3.11
C VAL A 42 -15.06 -17.20 -1.65
N ASP A 43 -13.85 -17.60 -1.27
CA ASP A 43 -13.32 -17.38 0.08
C ASP A 43 -13.24 -15.89 0.42
N ALA A 44 -12.88 -15.05 -0.55
CA ALA A 44 -12.80 -13.61 -0.35
C ALA A 44 -14.17 -12.96 -0.12
N ALA A 45 -15.24 -13.48 -0.69
CA ALA A 45 -16.58 -12.97 -0.42
C ALA A 45 -16.94 -13.15 1.06
N GLU A 46 -16.67 -14.34 1.61
CA GLU A 46 -16.94 -14.65 3.02
C GLU A 46 -15.99 -13.87 3.95
N ALA A 47 -14.68 -13.93 3.69
CA ALA A 47 -13.68 -13.26 4.52
C ALA A 47 -13.93 -11.73 4.59
N LYS A 48 -14.24 -11.08 3.47
CA LYS A 48 -14.56 -9.64 3.45
C LYS A 48 -15.88 -9.33 4.14
N LYS A 49 -16.86 -10.24 4.12
CA LYS A 49 -18.13 -10.08 4.86
C LYS A 49 -17.88 -10.07 6.36
N ILE A 50 -17.05 -10.99 6.84
CA ILE A 50 -16.63 -11.06 8.25
C ILE A 50 -15.84 -9.79 8.63
N MET A 51 -14.83 -9.41 7.83
CA MET A 51 -14.05 -8.18 8.05
C MET A 51 -14.95 -6.93 8.09
N ALA A 52 -15.98 -6.86 7.24
CA ALA A 52 -16.95 -5.76 7.24
C ALA A 52 -17.74 -5.70 8.56
N SER A 53 -18.16 -6.85 9.09
CA SER A 53 -18.91 -6.93 10.36
C SER A 53 -18.08 -6.45 11.56
N ALA A 54 -16.77 -6.66 11.51
CA ALA A 54 -15.82 -6.21 12.53
C ALA A 54 -15.25 -4.80 12.28
N SER A 55 -15.74 -4.09 11.26
CA SER A 55 -15.23 -2.75 10.88
C SER A 55 -13.71 -2.70 10.71
N MET A 56 -13.13 -3.77 10.16
CA MET A 56 -11.69 -3.87 9.93
C MET A 56 -11.29 -3.06 8.71
N LEU A 57 -10.18 -2.32 8.81
CA LEU A 57 -9.58 -1.70 7.64
C LEU A 57 -8.96 -2.76 6.73
N GLN A 58 -9.43 -2.85 5.49
CA GLN A 58 -8.82 -3.68 4.46
C GLN A 58 -7.67 -2.93 3.79
N ILE A 59 -6.55 -3.62 3.58
CA ILE A 59 -5.49 -3.20 2.67
C ILE A 59 -5.41 -4.19 1.49
N ASP A 60 -5.27 -3.71 0.27
CA ASP A 60 -5.16 -4.56 -0.92
C ASP A 60 -3.74 -5.06 -1.23
N GLY A 61 -3.61 -5.89 -2.27
CA GLY A 61 -2.38 -6.58 -2.63
C GLY A 61 -1.57 -5.91 -3.74
N ALA A 62 -1.93 -4.72 -4.22
CA ALA A 62 -1.38 -4.16 -5.46
C ALA A 62 0.14 -3.94 -5.43
N HIS A 63 0.72 -3.67 -4.26
CA HIS A 63 2.18 -3.53 -4.06
C HIS A 63 2.99 -4.76 -4.54
N ASN A 64 2.37 -5.94 -4.63
CA ASN A 64 3.03 -7.13 -5.18
C ASN A 64 3.34 -6.98 -6.69
N ALA A 65 2.51 -6.24 -7.45
CA ALA A 65 2.77 -5.97 -8.86
C ALA A 65 4.00 -5.07 -9.03
N ASN A 66 4.24 -4.10 -8.12
CA ASN A 66 5.51 -3.36 -8.11
C ASN A 66 6.69 -4.34 -7.97
N ALA A 67 6.63 -5.24 -6.99
CA ALA A 67 7.72 -6.19 -6.71
C ALA A 67 8.02 -7.11 -7.90
N THR A 68 7.00 -7.62 -8.59
CA THR A 68 7.18 -8.56 -9.72
C THR A 68 7.42 -7.89 -11.07
N ALA A 69 7.08 -6.61 -11.24
CA ALA A 69 7.31 -5.91 -12.50
C ALA A 69 8.79 -5.85 -12.88
N MET A 70 9.14 -6.15 -14.13
CA MET A 70 10.51 -5.95 -14.62
C MET A 70 10.96 -4.48 -14.54
N LYS A 71 10.03 -3.55 -14.77
CA LYS A 71 10.25 -2.10 -14.74
C LYS A 71 9.12 -1.43 -13.98
N GLY A 72 9.39 -0.89 -12.79
CA GLY A 72 8.37 -0.32 -11.89
C GLY A 72 7.51 0.75 -12.58
N TYR A 73 8.11 1.63 -13.38
CA TYR A 73 7.37 2.68 -14.09
C TYR A 73 6.43 2.18 -15.20
N LYS A 74 6.47 0.89 -15.59
CA LYS A 74 5.56 0.32 -16.60
C LYS A 74 4.34 -0.37 -16.00
N VAL A 75 4.29 -0.60 -14.69
CA VAL A 75 3.23 -1.39 -14.04
C VAL A 75 2.03 -0.55 -13.60
N MET A 76 2.11 0.79 -13.72
CA MET A 76 1.07 1.71 -13.25
C MET A 76 -0.35 1.38 -13.79
N PRO A 77 -0.57 1.04 -15.08
CA PRO A 77 -1.90 0.66 -15.55
C PRO A 77 -2.44 -0.59 -14.87
N GLU A 78 -1.58 -1.60 -14.65
CA GLU A 78 -1.95 -2.83 -13.95
C GLU A 78 -2.30 -2.56 -12.49
N LEU A 79 -1.54 -1.69 -11.81
CA LEU A 79 -1.85 -1.27 -10.43
C LEU A 79 -3.25 -0.66 -10.34
N MET A 80 -3.60 0.25 -11.27
CA MET A 80 -4.92 0.87 -11.28
C MET A 80 -6.03 -0.17 -11.46
N VAL A 81 -5.82 -1.17 -12.32
CA VAL A 81 -6.80 -2.26 -12.52
C VAL A 81 -6.91 -3.14 -11.28
N GLN A 82 -5.80 -3.55 -10.67
CA GLN A 82 -5.85 -4.39 -9.46
C GLN A 82 -6.53 -3.66 -8.30
N HIS A 83 -6.23 -2.37 -8.10
CA HIS A 83 -6.93 -1.51 -7.15
C HIS A 83 -8.43 -1.44 -7.45
N ALA A 84 -8.81 -1.22 -8.71
CA ALA A 84 -10.21 -1.10 -9.13
C ALA A 84 -11.02 -2.37 -8.85
N ILE A 85 -10.48 -3.54 -9.23
CA ILE A 85 -11.15 -4.83 -9.05
C ILE A 85 -11.39 -5.09 -7.57
N ASN A 86 -10.36 -4.94 -6.73
CA ASN A 86 -10.51 -5.22 -5.29
C ASN A 86 -11.44 -4.20 -4.61
N CYS A 87 -11.36 -2.91 -4.96
CA CYS A 87 -12.28 -1.90 -4.42
C CYS A 87 -13.73 -2.20 -4.78
N ALA A 88 -14.01 -2.47 -6.07
CA ALA A 88 -15.35 -2.78 -6.55
C ALA A 88 -15.90 -4.05 -5.90
N PHE A 89 -15.07 -5.09 -5.78
CA PHE A 89 -15.46 -6.35 -5.15
C PHE A 89 -15.75 -6.17 -3.65
N SER A 90 -14.85 -5.52 -2.90
CA SER A 90 -15.06 -5.24 -1.47
C SER A 90 -16.33 -4.44 -1.22
N ARG A 91 -16.61 -3.47 -2.09
CA ARG A 91 -17.85 -2.69 -2.04
C ARG A 91 -19.09 -3.54 -2.28
N ALA A 92 -19.05 -4.42 -3.27
CA ALA A 92 -20.16 -5.31 -3.59
C ALA A 92 -20.47 -6.28 -2.44
N VAL A 93 -19.44 -6.75 -1.71
CA VAL A 93 -19.61 -7.60 -0.51
C VAL A 93 -20.21 -6.84 0.68
N GLY A 94 -20.10 -5.50 0.68
CA GLY A 94 -20.70 -4.62 1.69
C GLY A 94 -19.71 -3.87 2.57
N MET A 95 -18.40 -3.87 2.26
CA MET A 95 -17.44 -3.03 2.97
C MET A 95 -17.68 -1.55 2.65
N LYS A 96 -17.64 -0.69 3.67
CA LYS A 96 -17.71 0.77 3.47
C LYS A 96 -16.42 1.28 2.85
N LYS A 97 -16.49 2.32 2.02
CA LYS A 97 -15.32 2.89 1.32
C LYS A 97 -14.24 3.37 2.29
N GLU A 98 -14.63 3.90 3.45
CA GLU A 98 -13.74 4.33 4.54
C GLU A 98 -12.90 3.21 5.16
N TYR A 99 -13.29 1.94 4.95
CA TYR A 99 -12.56 0.75 5.40
C TYR A 99 -11.83 0.01 4.26
N ILE A 100 -11.71 0.62 3.09
CA ILE A 100 -10.99 0.04 1.95
C ILE A 100 -9.80 0.94 1.63
N ALA A 101 -8.58 0.43 1.85
CA ALA A 101 -7.33 1.14 1.61
C ALA A 101 -6.53 0.54 0.45
N LEU A 102 -6.15 1.40 -0.49
CA LEU A 102 -5.29 1.06 -1.63
C LEU A 102 -3.84 1.05 -1.16
N SER A 103 -3.15 -0.08 -1.32
CA SER A 103 -1.73 -0.19 -0.98
C SER A 103 -0.85 0.32 -2.11
N THR A 104 -0.60 1.63 -2.13
CA THR A 104 0.14 2.30 -3.21
C THR A 104 1.60 2.57 -2.83
N VAL A 105 2.52 2.15 -3.68
CA VAL A 105 3.97 2.38 -3.57
C VAL A 105 4.43 3.22 -4.76
N PRO A 106 5.13 4.36 -4.55
CA PRO A 106 5.80 5.07 -5.63
C PRO A 106 6.70 4.13 -6.47
N PRO A 107 6.42 3.95 -7.78
CA PRO A 107 7.01 2.85 -8.54
C PRO A 107 8.51 2.91 -8.78
N THR A 108 9.17 4.05 -8.58
CA THR A 108 10.60 4.23 -8.88
C THR A 108 11.39 4.83 -7.71
N ALA A 109 12.71 4.84 -7.86
CA ALA A 109 13.66 5.48 -6.94
C ALA A 109 14.80 6.13 -7.75
N PRO A 110 15.55 7.09 -7.18
CA PRO A 110 16.80 7.56 -7.79
C PRO A 110 17.74 6.38 -8.13
N PRO A 111 18.54 6.45 -9.21
CA PRO A 111 18.81 7.61 -10.07
C PRO A 111 17.74 7.90 -11.15
N ALA A 112 16.61 7.18 -11.16
CA ALA A 112 15.50 7.56 -12.02
C ALA A 112 14.93 8.93 -11.59
N PRO A 113 14.32 9.70 -12.51
CA PRO A 113 13.63 10.96 -12.17
C PRO A 113 12.31 10.66 -11.45
N CYS A 114 12.38 10.06 -10.26
CA CYS A 114 11.27 9.40 -9.58
C CYS A 114 10.10 10.33 -9.28
N MET A 115 10.36 11.55 -8.82
CA MET A 115 9.28 12.54 -8.60
C MET A 115 8.50 12.84 -9.88
N ARG A 116 9.18 12.92 -11.03
CA ARG A 116 8.52 13.20 -12.32
C ARG A 116 7.72 12.02 -12.84
N LEU A 117 8.13 10.79 -12.53
CA LEU A 117 7.46 9.56 -12.98
C LEU A 117 6.29 9.19 -12.04
N ASP A 118 6.51 9.31 -10.74
CA ASP A 118 5.62 8.72 -9.73
C ASP A 118 4.54 9.70 -9.28
N LEU A 119 4.79 11.02 -9.30
CA LEU A 119 3.81 12.03 -8.89
C LEU A 119 2.57 12.06 -9.78
N PRO A 120 2.66 12.01 -11.13
CA PRO A 120 1.47 11.92 -11.98
C PRO A 120 0.62 10.69 -11.68
N TYR A 121 1.26 9.54 -11.42
CA TYR A 121 0.56 8.33 -11.00
C TYR A 121 -0.14 8.52 -9.65
N ALA A 122 0.54 9.10 -8.67
CA ALA A 122 0.00 9.35 -7.33
C ALA A 122 -1.24 10.26 -7.36
N VAL A 123 -1.21 11.30 -8.21
CA VAL A 123 -2.34 12.21 -8.45
C VAL A 123 -3.49 11.45 -9.12
N ALA A 124 -3.22 10.79 -10.26
CA ALA A 124 -4.24 10.06 -11.01
C ALA A 124 -4.94 8.98 -10.17
N LEU A 125 -4.19 8.27 -9.33
CA LEU A 125 -4.76 7.26 -8.43
C LEU A 125 -5.72 7.89 -7.42
N ARG A 126 -5.36 9.04 -6.83
CA ARG A 126 -6.19 9.73 -5.84
C ARG A 126 -7.42 10.37 -6.46
N ASP A 127 -7.30 10.88 -7.69
CA ASP A 127 -8.44 11.42 -8.41
C ASP A 127 -9.46 10.33 -8.76
N LEU A 128 -8.97 9.18 -9.25
CA LEU A 128 -9.84 8.05 -9.63
C LEU A 128 -10.49 7.36 -8.41
N PHE A 129 -9.79 7.31 -7.28
CA PHE A 129 -10.22 6.61 -6.07
C PHE A 129 -10.49 7.55 -4.89
N LYS A 130 -10.97 8.77 -5.17
CA LYS A 130 -11.16 9.86 -4.18
C LYS A 130 -11.95 9.51 -2.92
N ASP A 131 -12.83 8.51 -3.00
CA ASP A 131 -13.69 8.11 -1.88
C ASP A 131 -13.07 7.00 -1.00
N TYR A 132 -11.91 6.46 -1.39
CA TYR A 132 -11.23 5.35 -0.73
C TYR A 132 -9.99 5.84 0.04
N LYS A 133 -9.49 4.99 0.94
CA LYS A 133 -8.31 5.32 1.75
C LYS A 133 -7.02 5.05 0.98
N MET A 134 -6.02 5.90 1.20
CA MET A 134 -4.68 5.75 0.63
C MET A 134 -3.73 5.23 1.69
N ARG A 135 -3.33 3.96 1.56
CA ARG A 135 -2.20 3.40 2.31
C ARG A 135 -0.95 3.59 1.46
N ALA A 136 -0.23 4.67 1.71
CA ALA A 136 1.06 4.92 1.12
C ALA A 136 2.12 4.02 1.75
N GLN A 137 2.94 3.37 0.93
CA GLN A 137 4.05 2.54 1.37
C GLN A 137 5.35 2.96 0.68
N MET A 138 6.45 2.78 1.38
CA MET A 138 7.79 3.13 0.90
C MET A 138 8.35 2.10 -0.09
N ASN A 139 9.30 2.52 -0.90
CA ASN A 139 9.94 1.67 -1.90
C ASN A 139 10.79 0.57 -1.23
N THR A 140 10.64 -0.65 -1.74
CA THR A 140 11.43 -1.85 -1.37
C THR A 140 12.06 -2.53 -2.60
N LYS A 141 11.63 -2.14 -3.81
CA LYS A 141 12.06 -2.77 -5.06
C LYS A 141 13.45 -2.30 -5.51
N TYR A 142 13.67 -0.99 -5.38
CA TYR A 142 14.88 -0.30 -5.79
C TYR A 142 15.59 0.21 -4.54
N ILE A 143 15.86 -0.73 -3.63
CA ILE A 143 16.61 -0.53 -2.39
C ILE A 143 17.81 -1.48 -2.42
N GLU A 144 18.92 -1.03 -1.86
CA GLU A 144 20.16 -1.81 -1.72
C GLU A 144 20.56 -1.87 -0.23
N SER A 145 21.77 -2.34 0.07
CA SER A 145 22.25 -2.46 1.46
C SER A 145 22.56 -1.13 2.16
N CYS A 146 22.50 0.01 1.45
CA CYS A 146 22.84 1.32 2.01
C CYS A 146 21.63 1.97 2.71
N GLU A 147 21.62 1.95 4.04
CA GLU A 147 20.56 2.57 4.86
C GLU A 147 20.34 4.06 4.57
N ARG A 148 21.43 4.79 4.25
CA ARG A 148 21.36 6.21 3.89
C ARG A 148 20.57 6.42 2.58
N GLU A 149 20.84 5.59 1.58
CA GLU A 149 20.15 5.65 0.29
C GLU A 149 18.66 5.30 0.44
N ALA A 150 18.36 4.25 1.20
CA ALA A 150 17.00 3.86 1.55
C ALA A 150 16.25 5.04 2.21
N THR A 151 16.85 5.62 3.25
CA THR A 151 16.25 6.74 4.01
C THR A 151 15.97 7.94 3.11
N VAL A 152 16.91 8.32 2.22
CA VAL A 152 16.72 9.43 1.29
C VAL A 152 15.57 9.15 0.33
N THR A 153 15.51 7.94 -0.23
CA THR A 153 14.41 7.52 -1.11
C THR A 153 13.08 7.54 -0.37
N HIS A 154 13.04 7.11 0.89
CA HIS A 154 11.84 7.11 1.71
C HIS A 154 11.33 8.53 2.00
N VAL A 155 12.22 9.51 2.19
CA VAL A 155 11.82 10.93 2.30
C VAL A 155 11.15 11.41 1.01
N LEU A 156 11.65 11.01 -0.18
CA LEU A 156 10.99 11.31 -1.45
C LEU A 156 9.61 10.65 -1.56
N ASN A 157 9.47 9.40 -1.07
CA ASN A 157 8.16 8.74 -1.02
C ASN A 157 7.18 9.48 -0.10
N ILE A 158 7.64 9.97 1.07
CA ILE A 158 6.80 10.78 1.98
C ILE A 158 6.45 12.13 1.35
N LEU A 159 7.36 12.74 0.58
CA LEU A 159 7.06 13.96 -0.17
C LEU A 159 5.94 13.73 -1.19
N ILE A 160 5.91 12.59 -1.90
CA ILE A 160 4.77 12.22 -2.76
C ILE A 160 3.47 12.17 -1.96
N SER A 161 3.48 11.56 -0.76
CA SER A 161 2.32 11.53 0.13
C SER A 161 1.88 12.93 0.57
N ARG A 162 2.82 13.83 0.89
CA ARG A 162 2.52 15.21 1.28
C ARG A 162 1.99 16.06 0.13
N LEU A 163 2.52 15.88 -1.08
CA LEU A 163 2.07 16.59 -2.28
C LEU A 163 0.70 16.10 -2.78
N THR A 164 0.20 14.98 -2.25
CA THR A 164 -1.07 14.39 -2.63
C THR A 164 -1.92 14.09 -1.39
N SER A 165 -1.93 12.85 -0.89
CA SER A 165 -2.55 12.49 0.39
C SER A 165 -2.07 11.12 0.89
N ALA A 166 -2.11 10.87 2.19
CA ALA A 166 -1.99 9.52 2.74
C ALA A 166 -2.82 9.42 4.01
N ASP A 167 -3.79 8.49 4.04
CA ASP A 167 -4.53 8.16 5.25
C ASP A 167 -3.70 7.29 6.20
N ILE A 168 -2.88 6.41 5.61
CA ILE A 168 -1.88 5.62 6.32
C ILE A 168 -0.55 5.76 5.60
N GLN A 169 0.47 6.25 6.30
CA GLN A 169 1.85 6.21 5.84
C GLN A 169 2.56 5.03 6.51
N SER A 170 2.71 3.93 5.77
CA SER A 170 3.57 2.83 6.21
C SER A 170 5.05 3.19 6.00
N THR A 171 5.88 2.56 6.82
CA THR A 171 7.33 2.73 6.78
C THR A 171 8.01 1.40 6.43
N ILE A 172 9.22 1.51 5.88
CA ILE A 172 10.12 0.39 5.63
C ILE A 172 11.40 0.66 6.43
N THR A 173 11.95 -0.39 7.05
CA THR A 173 13.21 -0.23 7.77
C THR A 173 14.34 -0.02 6.76
N PRO A 174 15.24 0.94 6.98
CA PRO A 174 16.27 1.27 6.00
C PRO A 174 17.27 0.12 5.77
N ASP A 175 17.25 -0.92 6.60
CA ASP A 175 18.04 -2.15 6.48
C ASP A 175 17.34 -3.31 5.77
N GLU A 176 16.13 -3.12 5.23
CA GLU A 176 15.35 -4.18 4.56
C GLU A 176 16.13 -4.84 3.41
N GLY A 177 16.88 -4.06 2.64
CA GLY A 177 17.74 -4.56 1.55
C GLY A 177 19.04 -5.24 2.03
N ARG A 178 19.26 -5.34 3.36
CA ARG A 178 20.51 -5.83 3.95
C ARG A 178 20.33 -7.02 4.88
N ASN A 179 19.33 -6.97 5.77
CA ASN A 179 19.11 -7.98 6.80
C ASN A 179 17.65 -8.03 7.24
N VAL A 180 17.27 -9.06 8.01
CA VAL A 180 15.99 -9.06 8.72
C VAL A 180 15.91 -7.80 9.59
N PRO A 181 14.81 -7.03 9.56
CA PRO A 181 14.73 -5.73 10.22
C PRO A 181 15.10 -5.76 11.70
N TRP A 182 16.01 -4.88 12.11
CA TRP A 182 16.42 -4.74 13.52
C TRP A 182 15.61 -3.68 14.25
N HIS A 183 15.51 -3.81 15.58
CA HIS A 183 14.77 -2.88 16.45
C HIS A 183 15.17 -1.41 16.23
N TYR A 184 16.48 -1.14 16.16
CA TYR A 184 17.03 0.19 15.89
C TYR A 184 16.46 0.77 14.58
N ASN A 185 16.48 -0.01 13.51
CA ASN A 185 16.05 0.43 12.18
C ASN A 185 14.52 0.59 12.06
N SER A 186 13.73 -0.18 12.83
CA SER A 186 12.30 0.09 12.99
C SER A 186 12.03 1.47 13.59
N ILE A 187 12.79 1.86 14.61
CA ILE A 187 12.68 3.21 15.21
C ILE A 187 13.16 4.28 14.24
N HIS A 188 14.22 4.04 13.47
CA HIS A 188 14.68 4.97 12.44
C HIS A 188 13.65 5.21 11.34
N ALA A 189 12.96 4.17 10.88
CA ALA A 189 11.90 4.31 9.89
C ALA A 189 10.77 5.24 10.38
N ILE A 190 10.34 5.06 11.64
CA ILE A 190 9.32 5.91 12.27
C ILE A 190 9.83 7.35 12.47
N ASN A 191 11.07 7.51 12.95
CA ASN A 191 11.67 8.82 13.15
C ASN A 191 11.80 9.59 11.83
N THR A 192 12.26 8.94 10.76
CA THR A 192 12.31 9.54 9.41
C THR A 192 10.92 9.97 8.96
N ALA A 193 9.91 9.11 9.07
CA ALA A 193 8.55 9.45 8.69
C ALA A 193 8.00 10.65 9.45
N LYS A 194 8.14 10.63 10.79
CA LYS A 194 7.72 11.73 11.66
C LYS A 194 8.47 13.03 11.33
N GLN A 195 9.80 12.97 11.23
CA GLN A 195 10.64 14.14 10.97
C GLN A 195 10.33 14.78 9.63
N ALA A 196 10.18 13.98 8.57
CA ALA A 196 9.85 14.47 7.23
C ALA A 196 8.44 15.05 7.19
N LEU A 197 7.44 14.36 7.75
CA LEU A 197 6.06 14.86 7.77
C LEU A 197 5.95 16.16 8.55
N VAL A 198 6.49 16.24 9.77
CA VAL A 198 6.47 17.46 10.60
C VAL A 198 7.29 18.59 9.95
N GLY A 199 8.44 18.27 9.35
CA GLY A 199 9.23 19.27 8.62
C GLY A 199 8.54 19.83 7.38
N MET A 200 7.57 19.10 6.83
CA MET A 200 6.71 19.52 5.71
C MET A 200 5.32 19.99 6.16
N ASP A 201 5.16 20.37 7.43
CA ASP A 201 3.91 20.96 7.90
C ASP A 201 3.59 22.28 7.17
N GLY A 202 2.33 22.48 6.77
CA GLY A 202 1.91 23.63 5.97
C GLY A 202 2.47 23.70 4.54
N LEU A 203 3.14 22.67 4.03
CA LEU A 203 3.81 22.72 2.72
C LEU A 203 2.85 23.09 1.57
N LEU A 204 1.62 22.57 1.60
CA LEU A 204 0.60 22.82 0.57
C LEU A 204 -0.01 24.22 0.61
N ASP A 205 0.27 25.01 1.65
CA ASP A 205 -0.10 26.43 1.71
C ASP A 205 0.90 27.29 0.90
N MET A 206 2.07 26.73 0.58
CA MET A 206 3.16 27.42 -0.12
C MET A 206 3.46 26.84 -1.51
N VAL A 207 3.07 25.59 -1.77
CA VAL A 207 3.39 24.86 -3.00
C VAL A 207 2.12 24.23 -3.56
N GLU A 208 1.92 24.40 -4.87
CA GLU A 208 0.86 23.74 -5.62
C GLU A 208 1.41 22.85 -6.74
N LEU A 209 0.63 21.84 -7.11
CA LEU A 209 0.93 21.04 -8.29
C LEU A 209 0.53 21.83 -9.54
N LYS A 210 1.47 21.96 -10.47
CA LYS A 210 1.17 22.54 -11.79
C LYS A 210 0.21 21.61 -12.55
N LYS A 211 -0.95 22.15 -12.91
CA LYS A 211 -1.96 21.48 -13.74
C LYS A 211 -1.57 21.47 -15.22
#